data_AF-A0A1H1F2Z5-F1
#
_entry.id   AF-A0A1H1F2Z5-F1
#
_cell.length_a   1.000
_cell.length_b   1.000
_cell.length_c   1.000
_cell.angle_alpha   90.00
_cell.angle_beta   90.00
_cell.angle_gamma   90.00
#
_symmetry.space_group_name_H-M   'P 1'
#
loop_
_entity.id
_entity.type
_entity.pdbx_description
1 polymer ?
#
loop_
_entity_poly.entity_id
_entity_poly.type
_entity_poly.pdbx_seq_one_letter_code
_entity_poly.pdbx_strand_id
1 'polypeptide(L)'
;MNKNNLKKSLDRKIGEKSLFTNADRERFYEWKQNANHKKRRFTAFPKVVSALFFICLVSGFIYYAGSDNPFQQPLPPEQSADKENQEQNESNNPIDYSSKVNPRSEEIKEDFSYDLTLQEAKSLFGKYGEGLTYDKTNKSTGKTNLTSEFVYFKSDEFDHMKNMSIGKEDFQQGNLGILFQITWKNENELQSAMLTYLSKNGERIVTEKFTSDGYFEGKDQERVQLKYTLDMQGLVLESIGESINKNPESLTKDDLQEVETLKIDASESSGIYDVKGNLEHFSSMSQLTSLTLNQAIIPEHLLEVIPNLDKMTFIGPTLNNLSSVSASLDKITYLDIKESSFRGNAEDIMELENLEIVILDKSTVTDWEKLEQNGITVLENPPSN
;
A
#
# COMPACT_ATOMS: atom_id res chain seq x y z
N MET A 1 39.18 -27.20 0.79
CA MET A 1 37.94 -27.91 1.14
C MET A 1 37.24 -28.37 -0.13
N ASN A 2 37.11 -29.68 -0.33
CA ASN A 2 36.67 -30.28 -1.60
C ASN A 2 35.17 -30.03 -1.84
N LYS A 3 34.80 -29.36 -2.96
CA LYS A 3 33.40 -29.03 -3.35
C LYS A 3 32.45 -30.23 -3.29
N ASN A 4 32.96 -31.44 -3.49
CA ASN A 4 32.18 -32.68 -3.48
C ASN A 4 31.65 -33.07 -2.09
N ASN A 5 32.31 -32.67 -1.01
CA ASN A 5 31.88 -33.02 0.36
C ASN A 5 30.75 -32.11 0.85
N LEU A 6 30.69 -30.87 0.35
CA LEU A 6 29.68 -29.87 0.72
C LEU A 6 28.36 -30.08 -0.05
N LYS A 7 28.43 -30.62 -1.27
CA LYS A 7 27.25 -31.01 -2.07
C LYS A 7 26.56 -32.24 -1.46
N LYS A 8 27.34 -33.27 -1.12
CA LYS A 8 26.83 -34.49 -0.46
C LYS A 8 26.24 -34.25 0.93
N SER A 9 26.75 -33.27 1.70
CA SER A 9 26.20 -32.97 3.02
C SER A 9 24.88 -32.20 2.96
N LEU A 10 24.64 -31.44 1.88
CA LEU A 10 23.38 -30.73 1.65
C LEU A 10 22.29 -31.67 1.12
N ASP A 11 22.63 -32.52 0.15
CA ASP A 11 21.69 -33.51 -0.42
C ASP A 11 21.22 -34.54 0.61
N ARG A 12 21.99 -34.79 1.70
CA ARG A 12 21.57 -35.67 2.80
C ARG A 12 20.60 -35.01 3.79
N LYS A 13 20.50 -33.68 3.81
CA LYS A 13 19.65 -32.92 4.76
C LYS A 13 18.30 -32.52 4.16
N ILE A 14 18.10 -32.69 2.87
CA ILE A 14 16.87 -32.38 2.16
C ILE A 14 16.27 -33.74 1.81
N GLY A 15 15.20 -34.14 2.49
CA GLY A 15 14.63 -35.48 2.42
C GLY A 15 14.26 -35.96 1.02
N GLU A 16 13.89 -37.24 0.91
CA GLU A 16 13.71 -38.00 -0.35
C GLU A 16 12.72 -37.41 -1.37
N LYS A 17 11.97 -36.36 -1.03
CA LYS A 17 11.24 -35.51 -1.99
C LYS A 17 11.76 -34.07 -1.91
N SER A 18 12.64 -33.72 -2.84
CA SER A 18 13.17 -32.36 -2.99
C SER A 18 12.05 -31.41 -3.43
N LEU A 19 11.69 -30.44 -2.59
CA LEU A 19 10.79 -29.32 -2.93
C LEU A 19 11.32 -28.42 -4.06
N PHE A 20 12.59 -28.55 -4.39
CA PHE A 20 13.26 -27.76 -5.42
C PHE A 20 13.61 -28.60 -6.64
N THR A 21 13.25 -28.10 -7.81
CA THR A 21 13.58 -28.74 -9.08
C THR A 21 15.06 -28.57 -9.42
N ASN A 22 15.58 -29.37 -10.36
CA ASN A 22 16.96 -29.21 -10.81
C ASN A 22 17.21 -27.84 -11.45
N ALA A 23 16.18 -27.24 -12.08
CA ALA A 23 16.25 -25.90 -12.63
C ALA A 23 16.44 -24.82 -11.54
N ASP A 24 15.77 -24.96 -10.39
CA ASP A 24 15.93 -24.05 -9.26
C ASP A 24 17.33 -24.16 -8.63
N ARG A 25 17.88 -25.39 -8.60
CA ARG A 25 19.24 -25.64 -8.13
C ARG A 25 20.28 -24.98 -9.06
N GLU A 26 20.11 -25.07 -10.38
CA GLU A 26 21.02 -24.43 -11.34
C GLU A 26 20.99 -22.90 -11.23
N ARG A 27 19.81 -22.28 -11.13
CA ARG A 27 19.68 -20.83 -10.91
C ARG A 27 20.40 -20.37 -9.64
N PHE A 28 20.29 -21.14 -8.55
CA PHE A 28 20.98 -20.83 -7.30
C PHE A 28 22.52 -20.90 -7.46
N TYR A 29 23.03 -21.88 -8.20
CA TYR A 29 24.48 -22.00 -8.43
C TYR A 29 25.02 -20.93 -9.38
N GLU A 30 24.26 -20.51 -10.40
CA GLU A 30 24.60 -19.38 -11.26
C GLU A 30 24.61 -18.06 -10.48
N TRP A 31 23.58 -17.81 -9.68
CA TRP A 31 23.52 -16.62 -8.81
C TRP A 31 24.72 -16.55 -7.86
N LYS A 32 25.10 -17.69 -7.25
CA LYS A 32 26.24 -17.76 -6.33
C LYS A 32 27.59 -17.61 -7.04
N GLN A 33 27.75 -18.09 -8.27
CA GLN A 33 28.97 -17.86 -9.06
C GLN A 33 29.11 -16.38 -9.43
N ASN A 34 28.01 -15.74 -9.84
CA ASN A 34 27.99 -14.31 -10.17
C ASN A 34 28.18 -13.41 -8.93
N ALA A 35 27.71 -13.83 -7.76
CA ALA A 35 27.89 -13.11 -6.50
C ALA A 35 29.35 -13.11 -5.98
N ASN A 36 30.19 -14.07 -6.40
CA ASN A 36 31.58 -14.18 -5.92
C ASN A 36 32.59 -13.31 -6.68
N HIS A 37 32.19 -12.62 -7.76
CA HIS A 37 33.11 -11.77 -8.54
C HIS A 37 33.18 -10.29 -8.10
N LYS A 38 32.41 -9.88 -7.09
CA LYS A 38 32.51 -8.53 -6.50
C LYS A 38 32.56 -8.60 -4.98
N LYS A 39 33.76 -8.78 -4.40
CA LYS A 39 34.16 -8.24 -3.08
C LYS A 39 35.63 -8.59 -2.77
N ARG A 40 36.55 -7.66 -3.06
CA ARG A 40 37.81 -7.55 -2.31
C ARG A 40 37.45 -7.18 -0.88
N ARG A 41 37.42 -8.15 0.03
CA ARG A 41 37.25 -7.89 1.47
C ARG A 41 38.57 -7.40 2.07
N PHE A 42 38.57 -6.20 2.64
CA PHE A 42 39.59 -5.74 3.58
C PHE A 42 39.55 -6.62 4.84
N THR A 43 40.69 -7.20 5.21
CA THR A 43 40.87 -8.20 6.28
C THR A 43 40.87 -7.62 7.70
N ALA A 44 40.73 -6.30 7.87
CA ALA A 44 40.81 -5.64 9.19
C ALA A 44 39.45 -5.36 9.86
N PHE A 45 38.33 -5.47 9.13
CA PHE A 45 37.00 -5.06 9.61
C PHE A 45 36.47 -5.82 10.86
N PRO A 46 36.66 -7.14 11.05
CA PRO A 46 36.04 -7.84 12.18
C PRO A 46 36.68 -7.49 13.54
N LYS A 47 37.92 -6.96 13.56
CA LYS A 47 38.61 -6.57 14.80
C LYS A 47 38.17 -5.20 15.33
N VAL A 48 37.74 -4.30 14.45
CA VAL A 48 37.30 -2.95 14.82
C VAL A 48 35.85 -2.98 15.32
N VAL A 49 34.98 -3.78 14.69
CA VAL A 49 33.58 -3.95 15.10
C VAL A 49 33.46 -4.62 16.47
N SER A 50 34.32 -5.60 16.76
CA SER A 50 34.35 -6.26 18.06
C SER A 50 34.84 -5.34 19.19
N ALA A 51 35.81 -4.46 18.92
CA ALA A 51 36.25 -3.44 19.88
C ALA A 51 35.14 -2.40 20.16
N LEU A 52 34.42 -1.94 19.13
CA LEU A 52 33.28 -1.03 19.28
C LEU A 52 32.13 -1.67 20.07
N PHE A 53 31.82 -2.95 19.82
CA PHE A 53 30.80 -3.68 20.59
C PHE A 53 31.19 -3.81 22.06
N PHE A 54 32.46 -4.05 22.36
CA PHE A 54 32.94 -4.13 23.73
C PHE A 54 32.85 -2.77 24.45
N ILE A 55 33.16 -1.67 23.75
CA ILE A 55 33.01 -0.31 24.29
C ILE A 55 31.53 0.02 24.55
N CYS A 56 30.62 -0.32 23.64
CA CYS A 56 29.18 -0.10 23.83
C CYS A 56 28.58 -0.91 24.97
N LEU A 57 29.05 -2.15 25.17
CA LEU A 57 28.59 -2.98 26.30
C LEU A 57 29.08 -2.45 27.64
N VAL A 58 30.31 -1.94 27.71
CA VAL A 58 30.86 -1.34 28.93
C VAL A 58 30.23 0.03 29.21
N SER A 59 30.00 0.87 28.18
CA SER A 59 29.34 2.17 28.35
C SER A 59 27.87 2.04 28.72
N GLY A 60 27.16 1.05 28.17
CA GLY A 60 25.78 0.73 28.55
C GLY A 60 25.64 0.29 30.02
N PHE A 61 26.60 -0.48 30.54
CA PHE A 61 26.61 -0.90 31.94
C PHE A 61 26.88 0.25 32.91
N ILE A 62 27.74 1.21 32.53
CA ILE A 62 28.03 2.40 33.35
C ILE A 62 26.84 3.36 33.35
N TYR A 63 26.10 3.48 32.24
CA TYR A 63 24.91 4.32 32.15
C TYR A 63 23.75 3.78 33.01
N TYR A 64 23.61 2.46 33.10
CA TYR A 64 22.55 1.81 33.89
C TYR A 64 22.81 1.80 35.41
N ALA A 65 24.07 1.83 35.84
CA ALA A 65 24.43 1.83 37.26
C ALA A 65 24.39 3.22 37.92
N GLY A 66 24.26 4.30 37.14
CA GLY A 66 24.36 5.68 37.62
C GLY A 66 23.17 6.58 37.31
N SER A 67 22.09 6.08 36.71
CA SER A 67 20.90 6.89 36.41
C SER A 67 19.66 6.33 37.12
N ASP A 68 19.20 7.06 38.14
CA ASP A 68 17.86 6.92 38.68
C ASP A 68 16.84 7.25 37.57
N ASN A 69 16.16 6.21 37.11
CA ASN A 69 14.88 6.17 36.41
C ASN A 69 14.68 7.07 35.16
N PRO A 70 14.76 6.52 33.93
CA PRO A 70 14.62 7.28 32.67
C PRO A 70 13.16 7.58 32.24
N PHE A 71 12.16 7.35 33.10
CA PHE A 71 10.73 7.53 32.76
C PHE A 71 9.98 8.53 33.64
N GLN A 72 10.54 9.74 33.81
CA GLN A 72 9.74 10.90 34.22
C GLN A 72 9.87 12.01 33.19
N GLN A 73 8.83 12.15 32.36
CA GLN A 73 8.65 13.33 31.51
C GLN A 73 8.46 14.55 32.41
N PRO A 74 9.15 15.68 32.18
CA PRO A 74 8.82 16.92 32.87
C PRO A 74 7.47 17.43 32.35
N LEU A 75 6.54 17.72 33.26
CA LEU A 75 5.32 18.46 32.94
C LEU A 75 5.69 19.80 32.26
N PRO A 76 4.97 20.22 31.21
CA PRO A 76 5.24 21.49 30.55
C PRO A 76 4.82 22.67 31.45
N PRO A 77 5.58 23.78 31.46
CA PRO A 77 5.20 24.96 32.24
C PRO A 77 4.04 25.71 31.60
N GLU A 78 3.13 26.18 32.45
CA GLU A 78 2.03 27.07 32.10
C GLU A 78 2.51 28.49 31.68
N GLN A 79 1.80 29.01 30.68
CA GLN A 79 1.57 30.43 30.33
C GLN A 79 2.70 31.27 29.69
N SER A 80 2.44 31.72 28.46
CA SER A 80 2.03 33.12 28.25
C SER A 80 1.44 33.33 26.84
N ALA A 81 0.37 34.12 26.80
CA ALA A 81 -0.40 34.51 25.62
C ALA A 81 0.33 35.50 24.69
N ASP A 82 -0.30 35.71 23.54
CA ASP A 82 -0.08 36.72 22.50
C ASP A 82 1.04 36.48 21.47
N LYS A 83 0.64 35.92 20.32
CA LYS A 83 0.46 36.71 19.10
C LYS A 83 -0.27 35.89 18.03
N GLU A 84 -1.51 36.28 17.77
CA GLU A 84 -2.23 36.00 16.54
C GLU A 84 -1.40 36.54 15.36
N ASN A 85 -0.83 35.63 14.57
CA ASN A 85 -0.57 35.88 13.16
C ASN A 85 -1.20 34.70 12.41
N GLN A 86 -2.22 35.03 11.62
CA GLN A 86 -2.85 34.12 10.69
C GLN A 86 -1.80 33.64 9.68
N GLU A 87 -1.40 32.39 9.77
CA GLU A 87 -1.01 31.61 8.60
C GLU A 87 -1.97 30.41 8.55
N GLN A 88 -2.57 30.23 7.37
CA GLN A 88 -3.41 29.09 7.06
C GLN A 88 -2.60 27.81 7.31
N ASN A 89 -2.84 27.16 8.44
CA ASN A 89 -2.51 25.76 8.61
C ASN A 89 -3.38 24.98 7.61
N GLU A 90 -2.79 24.62 6.47
CA GLU A 90 -3.29 23.49 5.69
C GLU A 90 -3.22 22.27 6.61
N SER A 91 -4.42 21.89 7.06
CA SER A 91 -4.80 20.67 7.74
C SER A 91 -3.92 19.47 7.36
N ASN A 92 -3.69 18.60 8.37
CA ASN A 92 -3.23 17.20 8.33
C ASN A 92 -4.01 16.31 7.32
N ASN A 93 -4.06 16.72 6.06
CA ASN A 93 -4.58 15.93 4.97
C ASN A 93 -3.39 15.29 4.26
N PRO A 94 -3.46 14.00 3.91
CA PRO A 94 -2.48 13.37 3.04
C PRO A 94 -2.31 14.23 1.78
N ILE A 95 -1.06 14.42 1.34
CA ILE A 95 -0.71 15.24 0.18
C ILE A 95 -1.61 14.84 -1.00
N ASP A 96 -2.41 15.77 -1.53
CA ASP A 96 -3.23 15.52 -2.72
C ASP A 96 -2.32 15.48 -3.97
N TYR A 97 -1.89 14.26 -4.32
CA TYR A 97 -0.95 13.99 -5.40
C TYR A 97 -1.51 14.38 -6.77
N SER A 98 -2.81 14.21 -7.01
CA SER A 98 -3.39 14.42 -8.32
C SER A 98 -3.55 15.92 -8.65
N SER A 99 -3.96 16.72 -7.66
CA SER A 99 -4.32 18.12 -7.85
C SER A 99 -3.17 19.11 -7.60
N LYS A 100 -2.19 18.76 -6.76
CA LYS A 100 -1.09 19.67 -6.37
C LYS A 100 0.29 19.26 -6.92
N VAL A 101 0.63 17.97 -6.90
CA VAL A 101 1.98 17.50 -7.29
C VAL A 101 2.19 17.56 -8.81
N ASN A 102 1.22 17.10 -9.60
CA ASN A 102 1.38 17.09 -11.07
C ASN A 102 1.54 18.49 -11.66
N PRO A 103 0.66 19.47 -11.39
CA PRO A 103 0.81 20.80 -12.00
C PRO A 103 2.13 21.46 -11.61
N ARG A 104 2.53 21.33 -10.34
CA ARG A 104 3.81 21.89 -9.87
C ARG A 104 5.01 21.22 -10.52
N SER A 105 4.96 19.90 -10.75
CA SER A 105 6.05 19.21 -11.44
C SER A 105 6.21 19.72 -12.88
N GLU A 106 5.13 20.03 -13.58
CA GLU A 106 5.16 20.59 -14.94
C GLU A 106 5.62 22.07 -14.91
N GLU A 107 5.16 22.88 -13.96
CA GLU A 107 5.67 24.25 -13.76
C GLU A 107 7.19 24.27 -13.53
N ILE A 108 7.73 23.36 -12.70
CA ILE A 108 9.18 23.26 -12.47
C ILE A 108 9.91 22.90 -13.78
N LYS A 109 9.33 22.07 -14.63
CA LYS A 109 9.93 21.71 -15.93
C LYS A 109 9.91 22.89 -16.89
N GLU A 110 8.85 23.68 -16.91
CA GLU A 110 8.73 24.88 -17.76
C GLU A 110 9.65 26.02 -17.30
N ASP A 111 9.76 26.23 -15.99
CA ASP A 111 10.60 27.28 -15.39
C ASP A 111 12.09 26.94 -15.43
N PHE A 112 12.45 25.66 -15.54
CA PHE A 112 13.85 25.24 -15.54
C PHE A 112 14.53 25.47 -16.89
N SER A 113 15.71 26.10 -16.83
CA SER A 113 16.65 26.20 -17.95
C SER A 113 18.08 25.86 -17.51
N TYR A 114 18.85 25.28 -18.43
CA TYR A 114 20.27 25.00 -18.22
C TYR A 114 21.13 26.24 -18.07
N ASP A 115 20.64 27.39 -18.52
CA ASP A 115 21.34 28.67 -18.46
C ASP A 115 21.13 29.42 -17.14
N LEU A 116 20.30 28.88 -16.22
CA LEU A 116 20.06 29.49 -14.92
C LEU A 116 21.36 29.54 -14.10
N THR A 117 21.56 30.62 -13.35
CA THR A 117 22.58 30.73 -12.31
C THR A 117 22.07 30.20 -10.96
N LEU A 118 22.98 29.97 -10.01
CA LEU A 118 22.62 29.57 -8.65
C LEU A 118 21.64 30.54 -7.98
N GLN A 119 21.85 31.85 -8.12
CA GLN A 119 20.96 32.85 -7.50
C GLN A 119 19.58 32.89 -8.15
N GLU A 120 19.51 32.81 -9.48
CA GLU A 120 18.24 32.77 -10.19
C GLU A 120 17.44 31.52 -9.79
N ALA A 121 18.09 30.35 -9.76
CA ALA A 121 17.45 29.12 -9.31
C ALA A 121 16.93 29.23 -7.86
N LYS A 122 17.72 29.80 -6.94
CA LYS A 122 17.25 30.04 -5.56
C LYS A 122 16.04 30.96 -5.50
N SER A 123 16.02 32.02 -6.31
CA SER A 123 14.91 32.97 -6.35
C SER A 123 13.64 32.36 -6.96
N LEU A 124 13.78 31.59 -8.04
CA LEU A 124 12.67 30.96 -8.76
C LEU A 124 12.06 29.81 -7.94
N PHE A 125 12.91 28.84 -7.55
CA PHE A 125 12.45 27.61 -6.93
C PHE A 125 12.27 27.72 -5.41
N GLY A 126 13.02 28.61 -4.75
CA GLY A 126 12.90 28.87 -3.31
C GLY A 126 11.67 29.69 -2.90
N LYS A 127 10.90 30.22 -3.87
CA LYS A 127 9.67 30.98 -3.58
C LYS A 127 8.54 30.12 -3.02
N TYR A 128 8.49 28.84 -3.40
CA TYR A 128 7.37 27.94 -3.10
C TYR A 128 7.77 26.66 -2.35
N GLY A 129 9.06 26.52 -2.01
CA GLY A 129 9.60 25.33 -1.36
C GLY A 129 10.74 25.67 -0.42
N GLU A 130 11.08 24.73 0.47
CA GLU A 130 12.25 24.87 1.33
C GLU A 130 13.51 24.55 0.53
N GLY A 131 14.43 25.53 0.47
CA GLY A 131 15.67 25.45 -0.29
C GLY A 131 16.87 25.25 0.63
N LEU A 132 17.66 24.20 0.38
CA LEU A 132 18.94 23.96 1.05
C LEU A 132 20.07 23.92 0.01
N THR A 133 21.19 24.58 0.30
CA THR A 133 22.39 24.51 -0.54
C THR A 133 23.57 24.00 0.28
N TYR A 134 24.26 23.00 -0.23
CA TYR A 134 25.40 22.37 0.44
C TYR A 134 26.45 21.86 -0.54
N ASP A 135 27.66 21.67 -0.05
CA ASP A 135 28.76 21.08 -0.81
C ASP A 135 28.64 19.55 -0.84
N LYS A 136 28.60 18.98 -2.04
CA LYS A 136 28.50 17.53 -2.27
C LYS A 136 29.78 17.02 -2.93
N THR A 137 30.57 16.26 -2.18
CA THR A 137 31.77 15.60 -2.71
C THR A 137 31.43 14.27 -3.36
N ASN A 138 31.73 14.13 -4.65
CA ASN A 138 31.59 12.86 -5.35
C ASN A 138 32.66 11.87 -4.87
N LYS A 139 32.24 10.79 -4.20
CA LYS A 139 33.12 9.77 -3.61
C LYS A 139 34.04 9.07 -4.64
N SER A 140 33.66 9.04 -5.92
CA SER A 140 34.44 8.39 -6.97
C SER A 140 35.49 9.29 -7.62
N THR A 141 35.26 10.60 -7.66
CA THR A 141 36.14 11.56 -8.35
C THR A 141 36.86 12.52 -7.40
N GLY A 142 36.44 12.58 -6.13
CA GLY A 142 36.96 13.51 -5.12
C GLY A 142 36.62 14.97 -5.38
N LYS A 143 35.85 15.28 -6.43
CA LYS A 143 35.43 16.65 -6.74
C LYS A 143 34.24 17.04 -5.87
N THR A 144 34.33 18.23 -5.29
CA THR A 144 33.22 18.87 -4.57
C THR A 144 32.48 19.79 -5.53
N ASN A 145 31.18 19.57 -5.63
CA ASN A 145 30.25 20.40 -6.38
C ASN A 145 29.26 21.03 -5.42
N LEU A 146 28.68 22.16 -5.80
CA LEU A 146 27.62 22.77 -5.02
C LEU A 146 26.29 22.14 -5.43
N THR A 147 25.48 21.69 -4.47
CA THR A 147 24.15 21.14 -4.74
C THR A 147 23.10 21.98 -4.03
N SER A 148 22.07 22.39 -4.75
CA SER A 148 20.86 22.98 -4.20
C SER A 148 19.69 22.00 -4.31
N GLU A 149 18.95 21.87 -3.23
CA GLU A 149 17.74 21.05 -3.15
C GLU A 149 16.55 21.94 -2.82
N PHE A 150 15.44 21.72 -3.52
CA PHE A 150 14.17 22.39 -3.29
C PHE A 150 13.12 21.33 -3.03
N VAL A 151 12.47 21.43 -1.87
CA VAL A 151 11.44 20.50 -1.40
C VAL A 151 10.07 21.17 -1.46
N TYR A 152 9.09 20.46 -2.05
CA TYR A 152 7.70 20.90 -2.12
C TYR A 152 6.76 19.83 -1.58
N PHE A 153 5.64 20.27 -1.00
CA PHE A 153 4.61 19.42 -0.41
C PHE A 153 5.22 18.42 0.59
N LYS A 154 5.65 18.91 1.75
CA LYS A 154 6.22 18.09 2.80
C LYS A 154 5.24 17.90 3.96
N SER A 155 5.35 16.81 4.69
CA SER A 155 4.65 16.64 5.96
C SER A 155 5.35 17.41 7.09
N ASP A 156 4.64 17.64 8.19
CA ASP A 156 5.20 18.26 9.40
C ASP A 156 6.33 17.42 10.02
N GLU A 157 6.33 16.10 9.76
CA GLU A 157 7.36 15.17 10.22
C GLU A 157 8.64 15.24 9.39
N PHE A 158 8.58 15.83 8.19
CA PHE A 158 9.72 15.94 7.30
C PHE A 158 10.57 17.19 7.60
N ASP A 159 11.76 16.95 8.13
CA ASP A 159 12.77 17.98 8.37
C ASP A 159 13.86 17.94 7.29
N HIS A 160 13.77 18.86 6.32
CA HIS A 160 14.74 18.99 5.23
C HIS A 160 16.17 19.25 5.73
N MET A 161 16.34 19.95 6.85
CA MET A 161 17.68 20.27 7.38
C MET A 161 18.31 19.12 8.17
N LYS A 162 17.49 18.24 8.78
CA LYS A 162 18.00 17.07 9.52
C LYS A 162 18.17 15.82 8.67
N ASN A 163 17.39 15.69 7.59
CA ASN A 163 17.47 14.53 6.71
C ASN A 163 18.69 14.62 5.78
N MET A 164 19.81 14.08 6.25
CA MET A 164 21.11 14.09 5.57
C MET A 164 21.11 13.36 4.21
N SER A 165 20.04 12.63 3.89
CA SER A 165 19.82 11.98 2.61
C SER A 165 18.32 11.79 2.40
N ILE A 166 17.70 12.65 1.59
CA ILE A 166 16.34 12.43 1.12
C ILE A 166 16.32 11.14 0.29
N GLY A 167 15.58 10.16 0.78
CA GLY A 167 15.50 8.82 0.24
C GLY A 167 14.20 8.61 -0.54
N LYS A 168 14.08 7.43 -1.16
CA LYS A 168 12.81 7.04 -1.79
C LYS A 168 11.70 6.94 -0.76
N GLU A 169 12.01 6.45 0.45
CA GLU A 169 11.05 6.24 1.54
C GLU A 169 10.27 7.51 1.91
N ASP A 170 10.89 8.69 1.82
CA ASP A 170 10.24 9.98 2.12
C ASP A 170 9.05 10.25 1.18
N PHE A 171 9.16 9.85 -0.08
CA PHE A 171 8.05 9.91 -1.03
C PHE A 171 7.02 8.81 -0.77
N GLN A 172 7.47 7.59 -0.46
CA GLN A 172 6.55 6.45 -0.27
C GLN A 172 5.63 6.62 0.94
N GLN A 173 6.12 7.29 1.99
CA GLN A 173 5.38 7.53 3.22
C GLN A 173 4.51 8.79 3.15
N GLY A 174 4.53 9.52 2.02
CA GLY A 174 3.82 10.79 1.89
C GLY A 174 4.43 11.92 2.72
N ASN A 175 5.69 11.78 3.11
CA ASN A 175 6.43 12.83 3.81
C ASN A 175 6.96 13.90 2.85
N LEU A 176 7.08 13.57 1.57
CA LEU A 176 7.60 14.44 0.52
C LEU A 176 6.89 14.21 -0.83
N GLY A 177 6.37 15.27 -1.43
CA GLY A 177 5.72 15.20 -2.74
C GLY A 177 6.67 15.41 -3.92
N ILE A 178 7.54 16.43 -3.84
CA ILE A 178 8.50 16.76 -4.92
C ILE A 178 9.86 17.13 -4.32
N LEU A 179 10.91 16.56 -4.92
CA LEU A 179 12.29 17.01 -4.73
C LEU A 179 12.86 17.47 -6.06
N PHE A 180 13.39 18.69 -6.08
CA PHE A 180 14.17 19.17 -7.19
C PHE A 180 15.61 19.44 -6.77
N GLN A 181 16.56 18.72 -7.38
CA GLN A 181 17.98 18.83 -7.09
C GLN A 181 18.72 19.42 -8.28
N ILE A 182 19.47 20.50 -8.04
CA ILE A 182 20.36 21.11 -9.03
C ILE A 182 21.79 21.04 -8.51
N THR A 183 22.67 20.42 -9.30
CA THR A 183 24.10 20.34 -9.01
C THR A 183 24.86 21.25 -9.96
N TRP A 184 25.75 22.03 -9.38
CA TRP A 184 26.52 23.09 -10.01
C TRP A 184 27.99 22.72 -9.96
N LYS A 185 28.69 22.92 -11.08
CA LYS A 185 30.15 22.82 -11.13
C LYS A 185 30.81 24.06 -10.51
N ASN A 186 30.16 25.21 -10.65
CA ASN A 186 30.41 26.46 -9.95
C ASN A 186 29.11 27.30 -9.96
N GLU A 187 29.07 28.43 -9.27
CA GLU A 187 27.84 29.25 -9.12
C GLU A 187 27.17 29.67 -10.44
N ASN A 188 27.89 29.64 -11.56
CA ASN A 188 27.43 30.06 -12.89
C ASN A 188 27.38 28.92 -13.91
N GLU A 189 27.74 27.69 -13.54
CA GLU A 189 27.82 26.56 -14.46
C GLU A 189 27.07 25.36 -13.89
N LEU A 190 25.89 25.10 -14.44
CA LEU A 190 25.07 23.95 -14.08
C LEU A 190 25.70 22.65 -14.58
N GLN A 191 25.80 21.66 -13.72
CA GLN A 191 26.30 20.33 -14.07
C GLN A 191 25.18 19.36 -14.39
N SER A 192 24.13 19.34 -13.57
CA SER A 192 22.97 18.44 -13.75
C SER A 192 21.81 18.90 -12.89
N ALA A 193 20.59 18.74 -13.40
CA ALA A 193 19.38 18.86 -12.59
C ALA A 193 18.58 17.56 -12.64
N MET A 194 17.89 17.28 -11.53
CA MET A 194 17.08 16.08 -11.37
C MET A 194 15.80 16.43 -10.61
N LEU A 195 14.66 16.05 -11.17
CA LEU A 195 13.35 16.20 -10.54
C LEU A 195 12.84 14.80 -10.17
N THR A 196 12.50 14.63 -8.90
CA THR A 196 11.94 13.39 -8.36
C THR A 196 10.56 13.70 -7.78
N TYR A 197 9.54 12.98 -8.24
CA TYR A 197 8.15 13.19 -7.86
C TYR A 197 7.33 11.90 -8.01
N LEU A 198 6.15 11.85 -7.40
CA LEU A 198 5.19 10.75 -7.61
C LEU A 198 4.39 10.96 -8.90
N SER A 199 4.18 9.88 -9.67
CA SER A 199 3.45 9.90 -10.95
C SER A 199 2.00 10.34 -10.80
N LYS A 200 1.35 10.62 -11.94
CA LYS A 200 -0.03 11.13 -11.99
C LYS A 200 -1.07 10.32 -11.20
N ASN A 201 -0.82 9.01 -11.05
CA ASN A 201 -1.65 8.06 -10.32
C ASN A 201 -1.09 7.68 -8.93
N GLY A 202 -0.04 8.35 -8.44
CA GLY A 202 0.63 8.04 -7.18
C GLY A 202 1.49 6.77 -7.20
N GLU A 203 1.37 5.88 -8.18
CA GLU A 203 1.98 4.54 -8.10
C GLU A 203 3.48 4.45 -8.42
N ARG A 204 4.12 5.52 -8.90
CA ARG A 204 5.51 5.46 -9.37
C ARG A 204 6.28 6.67 -8.91
N ILE A 205 7.47 6.45 -8.36
CA ILE A 205 8.42 7.55 -8.25
C ILE A 205 9.05 7.72 -9.63
N VAL A 206 8.83 8.90 -10.21
CA VAL A 206 9.43 9.33 -11.46
C VAL A 206 10.67 10.13 -11.11
N THR A 207 11.79 9.81 -11.75
CA THR A 207 13.02 10.61 -11.66
C THR A 207 13.42 11.05 -13.07
N GLU A 208 13.23 12.32 -13.33
CA GLU A 208 13.60 12.96 -14.59
C GLU A 208 14.93 13.67 -14.43
N LYS A 209 15.83 13.47 -15.39
CA LYS A 209 17.09 14.19 -15.47
C LYS A 209 16.99 15.18 -16.60
N PHE A 210 17.27 16.44 -16.30
CA PHE A 210 17.38 17.44 -17.34
C PHE A 210 18.71 17.22 -18.09
N THR A 211 18.72 17.48 -19.38
CA THR A 211 19.90 17.56 -20.25
C THR A 211 19.85 18.84 -21.07
N SER A 212 20.95 19.20 -21.73
CA SER A 212 21.02 20.42 -22.57
C SER A 212 20.00 20.44 -23.72
N ASP A 213 19.53 19.27 -24.14
CA ASP A 213 18.68 19.07 -25.32
C ASP A 213 17.21 18.85 -24.94
N GLY A 214 16.86 18.99 -23.66
CA GLY A 214 15.52 18.72 -23.11
C GLY A 214 15.59 17.83 -21.86
N TYR A 215 14.47 17.20 -21.48
CA TYR A 215 14.44 16.28 -20.35
C TYR A 215 14.57 14.82 -20.83
N PHE A 216 15.31 14.02 -20.07
CA PHE A 216 15.35 12.58 -20.23
C PHE A 216 14.69 11.92 -19.02
N GLU A 217 13.62 11.17 -19.26
CA GLU A 217 13.01 10.32 -18.24
C GLU A 217 13.97 9.17 -17.90
N GLY A 218 14.53 9.21 -16.69
CA GLY A 218 15.51 8.21 -16.24
C GLY A 218 14.89 6.82 -16.12
N LYS A 219 15.67 5.78 -16.39
CA LYS A 219 15.27 4.36 -16.27
C LYS A 219 14.88 3.92 -14.84
N ASP A 220 15.01 4.77 -13.84
CA ASP A 220 14.57 4.49 -12.47
C ASP A 220 13.05 4.76 -12.32
N GLN A 221 12.25 4.20 -13.23
CA GLN A 221 10.81 4.03 -13.02
C GLN A 221 10.64 2.84 -12.05
N GLU A 222 10.87 3.09 -10.77
CA GLU A 222 10.55 2.09 -9.76
C GLU A 222 9.07 2.29 -9.41
N ARG A 223 8.24 1.28 -9.75
CA ARG A 223 6.88 1.18 -9.22
C ARG A 223 6.99 1.19 -7.71
N VAL A 224 6.51 2.26 -7.12
CA VAL A 224 6.36 2.35 -5.69
C VAL A 224 4.94 1.92 -5.43
N GLN A 225 4.78 0.71 -4.89
CA GLN A 225 3.59 0.40 -4.12
C GLN A 225 3.57 1.37 -2.94
N LEU A 226 3.02 2.57 -3.15
CA LEU A 226 2.41 3.34 -2.08
C LEU A 226 1.46 2.37 -1.41
N LYS A 227 1.59 2.19 -0.09
CA LYS A 227 0.83 1.24 0.75
C LYS A 227 -0.39 0.67 0.03
N TYR A 228 -0.16 -0.46 -0.63
CA TYR A 228 -1.06 -1.24 -1.49
C TYR A 228 -2.38 -0.53 -1.87
N THR A 229 -2.36 0.24 -2.97
CA THR A 229 -3.60 0.42 -3.74
C THR A 229 -4.12 -0.97 -4.08
N LEU A 230 -5.38 -1.22 -3.76
CA LEU A 230 -5.98 -2.55 -3.85
C LEU A 230 -6.09 -2.98 -5.32
N ASP A 231 -5.47 -4.11 -5.67
CA ASP A 231 -5.67 -4.78 -6.96
C ASP A 231 -7.03 -5.51 -6.94
N MET A 232 -8.11 -4.77 -7.18
CA MET A 232 -9.47 -5.28 -7.34
C MET A 232 -10.14 -4.66 -8.56
N GLN A 233 -11.18 -5.30 -9.07
CA GLN A 233 -11.95 -4.75 -10.18
C GLN A 233 -12.64 -3.44 -9.78
N GLY A 234 -12.80 -2.53 -10.76
CA GLY A 234 -13.33 -1.18 -10.54
C GLY A 234 -14.62 -1.13 -9.72
N LEU A 235 -15.62 -1.94 -10.08
CA LEU A 235 -16.91 -1.95 -9.36
C LEU A 235 -16.77 -2.35 -7.88
N VAL A 236 -15.87 -3.29 -7.57
CA VAL A 236 -15.62 -3.72 -6.19
C VAL A 236 -14.93 -2.60 -5.41
N LEU A 237 -13.95 -1.91 -6.03
CA LEU A 237 -13.30 -0.74 -5.42
C LEU A 237 -14.27 0.42 -5.21
N GLU A 238 -15.14 0.69 -6.18
CA GLU A 238 -16.21 1.67 -6.08
C GLU A 238 -17.14 1.35 -4.92
N SER A 239 -17.60 0.11 -4.83
CA SER A 239 -18.46 -0.38 -3.76
C SER A 239 -17.81 -0.26 -2.37
N ILE A 240 -16.52 -0.60 -2.26
CA ILE A 240 -15.76 -0.45 -1.01
C ILE A 240 -15.63 1.04 -0.67
N GLY A 241 -15.25 1.87 -1.64
CA GLY A 241 -15.11 3.32 -1.47
C GLY A 241 -16.40 3.97 -0.98
N GLU A 242 -17.54 3.60 -1.57
CA GLU A 242 -18.86 4.04 -1.12
C GLU A 242 -19.17 3.60 0.32
N SER A 243 -18.83 2.35 0.69
CA SER A 243 -19.13 1.81 2.01
C SER A 243 -18.43 2.55 3.16
N ILE A 244 -17.22 3.07 2.93
CA ILE A 244 -16.43 3.80 3.93
C ILE A 244 -16.29 5.29 3.60
N ASN A 245 -17.06 5.80 2.63
CA ASN A 245 -17.04 7.19 2.18
C ASN A 245 -15.63 7.69 1.79
N LYS A 246 -14.91 6.91 0.99
CA LYS A 246 -13.55 7.18 0.52
C LYS A 246 -13.45 6.99 -0.99
N ASN A 247 -12.55 7.75 -1.64
CA ASN A 247 -12.32 7.62 -3.07
C ASN A 247 -11.72 6.22 -3.40
N PRO A 248 -12.29 5.47 -4.36
CA PRO A 248 -11.82 4.14 -4.77
C PRO A 248 -10.32 4.07 -5.10
N GLU A 249 -9.76 5.11 -5.73
CA GLU A 249 -8.35 5.16 -6.11
C GLU A 249 -7.39 5.36 -4.91
N SER A 250 -7.94 5.73 -3.75
CA SER A 250 -7.19 6.00 -2.52
C SER A 250 -7.33 4.89 -1.48
N LEU A 251 -8.02 3.80 -1.81
CA LEU A 251 -8.24 2.67 -0.91
C LEU A 251 -6.95 1.88 -0.70
N THR A 252 -6.67 1.60 0.57
CA THR A 252 -5.53 0.82 1.05
C THR A 252 -6.02 -0.45 1.75
N LYS A 253 -5.10 -1.36 2.06
CA LYS A 253 -5.40 -2.59 2.81
C LYS A 253 -5.92 -2.31 4.23
N ASP A 254 -5.47 -1.24 4.87
CA ASP A 254 -5.92 -0.89 6.22
C ASP A 254 -7.39 -0.46 6.20
N ASP A 255 -7.81 0.27 5.16
CA ASP A 255 -9.20 0.71 4.97
C ASP A 255 -10.16 -0.48 4.82
N LEU A 256 -9.70 -1.63 4.33
CA LEU A 256 -10.52 -2.84 4.25
C LEU A 256 -11.00 -3.33 5.61
N GLN A 257 -10.24 -3.05 6.66
CA GLN A 257 -10.61 -3.45 8.02
C GLN A 257 -11.80 -2.63 8.55
N GLU A 258 -12.13 -1.50 7.93
CA GLU A 258 -13.25 -0.63 8.33
C GLU A 258 -14.56 -0.99 7.61
N VAL A 259 -14.51 -1.86 6.59
CA VAL A 259 -15.70 -2.24 5.82
C VAL A 259 -16.60 -3.14 6.65
N GLU A 260 -17.72 -2.60 7.15
CA GLU A 260 -18.73 -3.37 7.89
C GLU A 260 -19.84 -3.92 6.99
N THR A 261 -20.25 -3.14 5.99
CA THR A 261 -21.31 -3.49 5.03
C THR A 261 -20.82 -3.21 3.63
N LEU A 262 -20.91 -4.19 2.73
CA LEU A 262 -20.48 -4.06 1.34
C LEU A 262 -21.66 -4.36 0.40
N LYS A 263 -21.94 -3.45 -0.53
CA LYS A 263 -22.94 -3.64 -1.58
C LYS A 263 -22.29 -3.54 -2.95
N ILE A 264 -22.19 -4.66 -3.67
CA ILE A 264 -21.71 -4.70 -5.05
C ILE A 264 -22.92 -4.62 -5.97
N ASP A 265 -23.10 -3.48 -6.63
CA ASP A 265 -24.27 -3.20 -7.47
C ASP A 265 -23.92 -3.12 -8.95
N ALA A 266 -24.24 -4.16 -9.70
CA ALA A 266 -24.03 -4.23 -11.14
C ALA A 266 -25.32 -4.02 -11.96
N SER A 267 -26.36 -3.43 -11.36
CA SER A 267 -27.66 -3.24 -12.04
C SER A 267 -27.62 -2.36 -13.28
N GLU A 268 -26.63 -1.47 -13.39
CA GLU A 268 -26.40 -0.64 -14.58
C GLU A 268 -25.63 -1.37 -15.69
N SER A 269 -25.12 -2.59 -15.41
CA SER A 269 -24.33 -3.36 -16.37
C SER A 269 -25.21 -4.18 -17.31
N SER A 270 -24.72 -4.43 -18.53
CA SER A 270 -25.48 -5.13 -19.58
C SER A 270 -25.60 -6.65 -19.38
N GLY A 271 -25.20 -7.18 -18.22
CA GLY A 271 -25.19 -8.60 -17.90
C GLY A 271 -24.90 -8.88 -16.42
N ILE A 272 -24.63 -10.14 -16.09
CA ILE A 272 -24.25 -10.52 -14.72
C ILE A 272 -22.76 -10.23 -14.53
N TYR A 273 -22.42 -9.48 -13.48
CA TYR A 273 -21.05 -9.16 -13.14
C TYR A 273 -20.37 -10.31 -12.41
N ASP A 274 -19.19 -10.71 -12.87
CA ASP A 274 -18.37 -11.74 -12.22
C ASP A 274 -17.31 -11.08 -11.35
N VAL A 275 -17.51 -11.14 -10.03
CA VAL A 275 -16.62 -10.57 -9.02
C VAL A 275 -15.30 -11.31 -9.04
N LYS A 276 -14.23 -10.60 -9.37
CA LYS A 276 -12.85 -11.09 -9.26
C LYS A 276 -12.10 -10.25 -8.25
N GLY A 277 -11.39 -10.93 -7.37
CA GLY A 277 -10.56 -10.28 -6.37
C GLY A 277 -9.49 -11.20 -5.86
N ASN A 278 -8.54 -10.61 -5.15
CA ASN A 278 -7.54 -11.36 -4.41
C ASN A 278 -8.14 -11.84 -3.08
N LEU A 279 -7.96 -13.13 -2.77
CA LEU A 279 -8.30 -13.74 -1.49
C LEU A 279 -7.79 -12.93 -0.29
N GLU A 280 -6.59 -12.35 -0.41
CA GLU A 280 -5.98 -11.56 0.66
C GLU A 280 -6.77 -10.28 0.98
N HIS A 281 -7.47 -9.70 -0.01
CA HIS A 281 -8.27 -8.49 0.22
C HIS A 281 -9.56 -8.84 0.96
N PHE A 282 -10.28 -9.87 0.51
CA PHE A 282 -11.50 -10.33 1.19
C PHE A 282 -11.22 -10.83 2.60
N SER A 283 -10.08 -11.49 2.84
CA SER A 283 -9.67 -11.90 4.19
C SER A 283 -9.27 -10.74 5.10
N SER A 284 -8.91 -9.59 4.51
CA SER A 284 -8.60 -8.38 5.27
C SER A 284 -9.83 -7.60 5.73
N MET A 285 -11.01 -7.90 5.17
CA MET A 285 -12.30 -7.30 5.55
C MET A 285 -12.82 -7.87 6.87
N SER A 286 -12.05 -7.68 7.94
CA SER A 286 -12.29 -8.33 9.23
C SER A 286 -13.58 -7.88 9.93
N GLN A 287 -14.12 -6.71 9.59
CA GLN A 287 -15.37 -6.20 10.18
C GLN A 287 -16.60 -6.43 9.29
N LEU A 288 -16.43 -7.02 8.10
CA LEU A 288 -17.51 -7.21 7.15
C LEU A 288 -18.51 -8.23 7.70
N THR A 289 -19.71 -7.75 8.02
CA THR A 289 -20.82 -8.55 8.54
C THR A 289 -21.96 -8.71 7.54
N SER A 290 -22.10 -7.78 6.59
CA SER A 290 -23.21 -7.76 5.63
C SER A 290 -22.73 -7.58 4.21
N LEU A 291 -23.02 -8.55 3.34
CA LEU A 291 -22.70 -8.51 1.91
C LEU A 291 -23.96 -8.54 1.05
N THR A 292 -24.12 -7.56 0.16
CA THR A 292 -25.20 -7.50 -0.83
C THR A 292 -24.63 -7.58 -2.23
N LEU A 293 -25.13 -8.50 -3.04
CA LEU A 293 -24.78 -8.67 -4.45
C LEU A 293 -26.00 -8.40 -5.31
N ASN A 294 -25.97 -7.34 -6.12
CA ASN A 294 -27.03 -7.01 -7.08
C ASN A 294 -26.53 -7.21 -8.51
N GLN A 295 -27.13 -8.17 -9.22
CA GLN A 295 -26.68 -8.63 -10.54
C GLN A 295 -25.18 -9.00 -10.60
N ALA A 296 -24.60 -9.41 -9.47
CA ALA A 296 -23.22 -9.88 -9.37
C ALA A 296 -23.13 -11.32 -8.82
N ILE A 297 -22.20 -12.11 -9.37
CA ILE A 297 -21.81 -13.44 -8.89
C ILE A 297 -20.45 -13.32 -8.23
N ILE A 298 -20.32 -13.86 -7.01
CA ILE A 298 -19.05 -13.99 -6.32
C ILE A 298 -18.60 -15.46 -6.28
N PRO A 299 -17.33 -15.77 -6.59
CA PRO A 299 -16.79 -17.09 -6.42
C PRO A 299 -16.79 -17.55 -4.95
N GLU A 300 -17.15 -18.82 -4.71
CA GLU A 300 -17.20 -19.47 -3.40
C GLU A 300 -15.95 -19.22 -2.55
N HIS A 301 -14.77 -19.49 -3.12
CA HIS A 301 -13.49 -19.32 -2.43
C HIS A 301 -13.24 -17.91 -1.87
N LEU A 302 -13.85 -16.85 -2.43
CA LEU A 302 -13.75 -15.49 -1.89
C LEU A 302 -14.66 -15.28 -0.69
N LEU A 303 -15.81 -15.97 -0.62
CA LEU A 303 -16.72 -15.92 0.51
C LEU A 303 -16.15 -16.67 1.73
N GLU A 304 -15.52 -17.83 1.51
CA GLU A 304 -14.94 -18.67 2.58
C GLU A 304 -13.95 -17.92 3.48
N VAL A 305 -13.26 -16.91 2.92
CA VAL A 305 -12.20 -16.18 3.61
C VAL A 305 -12.70 -14.95 4.36
N ILE A 306 -13.98 -14.58 4.26
CA ILE A 306 -14.56 -13.46 4.99
C ILE A 306 -14.87 -13.93 6.42
N PRO A 307 -14.17 -13.43 7.45
CA PRO A 307 -14.17 -14.07 8.76
C PRO A 307 -15.50 -13.95 9.52
N ASN A 308 -16.21 -12.83 9.35
CA ASN A 308 -17.34 -12.44 10.19
C ASN A 308 -18.64 -12.18 9.42
N LEU A 309 -18.77 -12.75 8.21
CA LEU A 309 -19.98 -12.59 7.40
C LEU A 309 -21.18 -13.24 8.09
N ASP A 310 -22.21 -12.43 8.38
CA ASP A 310 -23.43 -12.83 9.11
C ASP A 310 -24.68 -12.70 8.23
N LYS A 311 -24.69 -11.73 7.31
CA LYS A 311 -25.84 -11.41 6.45
C LYS A 311 -25.46 -11.45 5.00
N MET A 312 -26.23 -12.20 4.22
CA MET A 312 -26.05 -12.29 2.78
C MET A 312 -27.32 -11.88 2.04
N THR A 313 -27.18 -11.03 1.03
CA THR A 313 -28.30 -10.62 0.17
C THR A 313 -27.96 -10.81 -1.30
N PHE A 314 -28.78 -11.56 -2.01
CA PHE A 314 -28.69 -11.79 -3.45
C PHE A 314 -29.85 -11.09 -4.15
N ILE A 315 -29.57 -10.18 -5.08
CA ILE A 315 -30.57 -9.44 -5.85
C ILE A 315 -30.37 -9.70 -7.34
N GLY A 316 -31.44 -10.02 -8.07
CA GLY A 316 -31.38 -10.31 -9.50
C GLY A 316 -30.92 -11.75 -9.80
N PRO A 317 -30.61 -12.07 -11.08
CA PRO A 317 -30.21 -13.42 -11.52
C PRO A 317 -28.78 -13.81 -11.09
N THR A 318 -28.48 -13.65 -9.80
CA THR A 318 -27.16 -13.82 -9.18
C THR A 318 -26.95 -15.22 -8.62
N LEU A 319 -28.03 -15.91 -8.27
CA LEU A 319 -27.99 -17.21 -7.62
C LEU A 319 -28.99 -18.15 -8.29
N ASN A 320 -28.52 -19.24 -8.88
CA ASN A 320 -29.40 -20.26 -9.46
C ASN A 320 -29.76 -21.34 -8.43
N ASN A 321 -28.82 -21.70 -7.57
CA ASN A 321 -28.97 -22.61 -6.43
C ASN A 321 -27.94 -22.25 -5.34
N LEU A 322 -28.09 -22.80 -4.13
CA LEU A 322 -27.16 -22.56 -3.02
C LEU A 322 -25.96 -23.51 -3.02
N SER A 323 -26.02 -24.63 -3.74
CA SER A 323 -24.98 -25.67 -3.74
C SER A 323 -23.57 -25.19 -4.11
N SER A 324 -23.45 -24.08 -4.84
CA SER A 324 -22.15 -23.49 -5.20
C SER A 324 -21.56 -22.53 -4.16
N VAL A 325 -22.29 -22.24 -3.08
CA VAL A 325 -21.89 -21.28 -2.04
C VAL A 325 -22.23 -21.75 -0.62
N SER A 326 -22.96 -22.86 -0.45
CA SER A 326 -23.49 -23.28 0.86
C SER A 326 -22.41 -23.54 1.89
N ALA A 327 -21.27 -24.13 1.49
CA ALA A 327 -20.13 -24.34 2.38
C ALA A 327 -19.52 -23.03 2.90
N SER A 328 -19.59 -21.95 2.11
CA SER A 328 -19.09 -20.62 2.50
C SER A 328 -20.07 -19.79 3.31
N LEU A 329 -21.35 -20.17 3.29
CA LEU A 329 -22.43 -19.46 3.96
C LEU A 329 -22.85 -20.15 5.26
N ASP A 330 -22.10 -21.15 5.73
CA ASP A 330 -22.42 -21.94 6.92
C ASP A 330 -22.64 -21.09 8.19
N LYS A 331 -21.96 -19.94 8.29
CA LYS A 331 -21.99 -19.04 9.45
C LYS A 331 -23.08 -17.97 9.41
N ILE A 332 -23.77 -17.77 8.28
CA ILE A 332 -24.73 -16.67 8.17
C ILE A 332 -25.99 -16.96 8.99
N THR A 333 -26.52 -15.96 9.68
CA THR A 333 -27.80 -16.06 10.38
C THR A 333 -28.96 -15.47 9.55
N TYR A 334 -28.64 -14.68 8.54
CA TYR A 334 -29.62 -13.99 7.70
C TYR A 334 -29.32 -14.16 6.21
N LEU A 335 -30.32 -14.61 5.46
CA LEU A 335 -30.27 -14.75 4.01
C LEU A 335 -31.46 -14.04 3.37
N ASP A 336 -31.18 -13.20 2.37
CA ASP A 336 -32.21 -12.48 1.62
C ASP A 336 -32.03 -12.70 0.11
N ILE A 337 -33.02 -13.30 -0.53
CA ILE A 337 -33.01 -13.63 -1.95
C ILE A 337 -34.11 -12.84 -2.65
N LYS A 338 -33.74 -11.81 -3.42
CA LYS A 338 -34.66 -10.91 -4.14
C LYS A 338 -34.53 -11.04 -5.64
N GLU A 339 -35.66 -11.01 -6.34
CA GLU A 339 -35.72 -10.92 -7.81
C GLU A 339 -34.81 -11.94 -8.51
N SER A 340 -34.65 -13.10 -7.86
CA SER A 340 -33.63 -14.07 -8.21
C SER A 340 -34.14 -15.10 -9.20
N SER A 341 -33.23 -15.60 -10.03
CA SER A 341 -33.47 -16.81 -10.83
C SER A 341 -33.33 -18.10 -10.02
N PHE A 342 -33.34 -18.00 -8.68
CA PHE A 342 -33.23 -19.10 -7.76
C PHE A 342 -34.32 -20.15 -8.02
N ARG A 343 -33.89 -21.39 -8.25
CA ARG A 343 -34.76 -22.56 -8.46
C ARG A 343 -34.45 -23.68 -7.45
N GLY A 344 -34.00 -23.30 -6.26
CA GLY A 344 -33.71 -24.25 -5.18
C GLY A 344 -34.97 -24.67 -4.43
N ASN A 345 -34.81 -25.71 -3.62
CA ASN A 345 -35.84 -26.18 -2.70
C ASN A 345 -35.52 -25.74 -1.25
N ALA A 346 -36.45 -25.95 -0.33
CA ALA A 346 -36.20 -25.67 1.09
C ALA A 346 -35.02 -26.47 1.68
N GLU A 347 -34.76 -27.68 1.18
CA GLU A 347 -33.67 -28.54 1.67
C GLU A 347 -32.30 -27.89 1.41
N ASP A 348 -32.10 -27.24 0.26
CA ASP A 348 -30.88 -26.50 -0.09
C ASP A 348 -30.60 -25.35 0.88
N ILE A 349 -31.65 -24.68 1.38
CA ILE A 349 -31.54 -23.58 2.36
C ILE A 349 -31.27 -24.15 3.75
N MET A 350 -31.86 -25.29 4.09
CA MET A 350 -31.63 -25.97 5.37
C MET A 350 -30.20 -26.50 5.56
N GLU A 351 -29.40 -26.62 4.50
CA GLU A 351 -27.97 -26.93 4.61
C GLU A 351 -27.18 -25.84 5.37
N LEU A 352 -27.74 -24.63 5.49
CA LEU A 352 -27.17 -23.53 6.25
C LEU A 352 -27.55 -23.66 7.74
N GLU A 353 -26.76 -24.44 8.49
CA GLU A 353 -27.09 -24.87 9.86
C GLU A 353 -27.34 -23.72 10.85
N ASN A 354 -26.72 -22.55 10.66
CA ASN A 354 -26.84 -21.40 11.55
C ASN A 354 -27.89 -20.38 11.09
N LEU A 355 -28.62 -20.65 10.00
CA LEU A 355 -29.59 -19.71 9.45
C LEU A 355 -30.80 -19.56 10.36
N GLU A 356 -31.10 -18.33 10.77
CA GLU A 356 -32.24 -18.00 11.63
C GLU A 356 -33.37 -17.33 10.85
N ILE A 357 -33.03 -16.50 9.87
CA ILE A 357 -33.98 -15.70 9.09
C ILE A 357 -33.69 -15.86 7.61
N VAL A 358 -34.74 -16.13 6.83
CA VAL A 358 -34.68 -16.12 5.37
C VAL A 358 -35.78 -15.24 4.79
N ILE A 359 -35.42 -14.38 3.85
CA ILE A 359 -36.37 -13.64 3.02
C ILE A 359 -36.34 -14.25 1.61
N LEU A 360 -37.49 -14.74 1.16
CA LEU A 360 -37.62 -15.39 -0.14
C LEU A 360 -39.00 -15.14 -0.76
N ASP A 361 -39.11 -15.40 -2.06
CA ASP A 361 -40.39 -15.49 -2.75
C ASP A 361 -40.96 -16.90 -2.58
N LYS A 362 -42.03 -17.02 -1.78
CA LYS A 362 -42.69 -18.30 -1.46
C LYS A 362 -43.30 -19.00 -2.68
N SER A 363 -43.49 -18.28 -3.79
CA SER A 363 -43.99 -18.85 -5.04
C SER A 363 -42.93 -19.59 -5.87
N THR A 364 -41.65 -19.31 -5.60
CA THR A 364 -40.51 -19.87 -6.37
C THR A 364 -39.79 -21.00 -5.62
N VAL A 365 -39.75 -20.95 -4.29
CA VAL A 365 -39.11 -21.99 -3.45
C VAL A 365 -40.11 -23.07 -3.07
N THR A 366 -39.89 -24.30 -3.53
CA THR A 366 -40.75 -25.44 -3.19
C THR A 366 -40.53 -25.91 -1.74
N ASP A 367 -41.60 -26.30 -1.06
CA ASP A 367 -41.62 -26.79 0.32
C ASP A 367 -41.07 -25.79 1.37
N TRP A 368 -41.20 -24.48 1.14
CA TRP A 368 -40.67 -23.45 2.04
C TRP A 368 -41.18 -23.58 3.49
N GLU A 369 -42.36 -24.20 3.71
CA GLU A 369 -42.91 -24.47 5.04
C GLU A 369 -42.00 -25.38 5.89
N LYS A 370 -41.16 -26.21 5.25
CA LYS A 370 -40.14 -27.02 5.95
C LYS A 370 -39.13 -26.15 6.67
N LEU A 371 -38.86 -24.93 6.21
CA LEU A 371 -37.92 -24.00 6.86
C LEU A 371 -38.45 -23.57 8.23
N GLU A 372 -39.73 -23.17 8.30
CA GLU A 372 -40.38 -22.81 9.56
C GLU A 372 -40.45 -23.99 10.53
N GLN A 373 -40.67 -25.21 10.03
CA GLN A 373 -40.67 -26.43 10.84
C GLN A 373 -39.29 -26.72 11.47
N ASN A 374 -38.21 -26.24 10.84
CA ASN A 374 -36.84 -26.35 11.36
C ASN A 374 -36.41 -25.12 12.17
N GLY A 375 -37.34 -24.22 12.50
CA GLY A 375 -37.07 -23.06 13.35
C GLY A 375 -36.53 -21.82 12.61
N ILE A 376 -36.49 -21.85 11.27
CA ILE A 376 -36.06 -20.72 10.45
C ILE A 376 -37.27 -19.79 10.22
N THR A 377 -37.11 -18.51 10.52
CA THR A 377 -38.15 -17.51 10.27
C THR A 377 -38.19 -17.15 8.79
N VAL A 378 -39.31 -17.43 8.11
CA VAL A 378 -39.49 -17.11 6.69
C VAL A 378 -40.27 -15.81 6.53
N LEU A 379 -39.62 -14.77 6.02
CA LEU A 379 -40.24 -13.50 5.65
C LEU A 379 -40.50 -13.45 4.14
N GLU A 380 -41.57 -12.78 3.75
CA GLU A 380 -41.97 -12.65 2.35
C GLU A 380 -41.40 -11.36 1.76
N ASN A 381 -40.81 -11.46 0.56
CA ASN A 381 -40.44 -10.27 -0.19
C ASN A 381 -41.70 -9.46 -0.55
N PRO A 382 -41.71 -8.14 -0.40
CA PRO A 382 -42.78 -7.34 -0.99
C PRO A 382 -42.82 -7.61 -2.49
N PRO A 383 -44.00 -7.80 -3.10
CA PRO A 383 -44.09 -8.07 -4.53
C PRO A 383 -43.47 -6.91 -5.32
N SER A 384 -42.48 -7.22 -6.17
CA SER A 384 -41.91 -6.29 -7.14
C SER A 384 -43.01 -5.90 -8.13
N ASN A 385 -43.41 -4.62 -8.15
CA ASN A 385 -44.39 -4.07 -9.10
C ASN A 385 -43.73 -3.65 -10.41
#